data_AF-A0A9E2F6R9-F1
#
_entry.id   AF-A0A9E2F6R9-F1
#
_cell.length_a   1.000
_cell.length_b   1.000
_cell.length_c   1.000
_cell.angle_alpha   90.00
_cell.angle_beta   90.00
_cell.angle_gamma   90.00
#
_symmetry.space_group_name_H-M   'P 1'
#
loop_
_entity.id
_entity.type
_entity.pdbx_description
1 polymer ?
#
loop_
_entity_poly.entity_id
_entity_poly.type
_entity_poly.pdbx_seq_one_letter_code
_entity_poly.pdbx_strand_id
1 'polypeptide(L)'
;MSGARELAEIIKGAARDERGRPLPLTLEEATAWAEEILEDLFSSQEWPRILERGGLRFVAFLPEEWELGSPALVFAQQWDGCSWVNLGRVDVSL
;
A
#
# COMPACT_ATOMS: atom_id res chain seq x y z
N MET A 1 16.25 -1.39 1.32
CA MET A 1 15.31 -2.11 0.43
C MET A 1 14.25 -1.09 0.04
N SER A 2 13.80 -1.02 -1.22
CA SER A 2 12.84 0.01 -1.64
C SER A 2 11.45 -0.28 -1.06
N GLY A 3 10.72 0.75 -0.60
CA GLY A 3 9.36 0.58 -0.04
C GLY A 3 8.40 -0.15 -1.00
N ALA A 4 8.55 0.04 -2.31
CA ALA A 4 7.79 -0.69 -3.33
C ALA A 4 7.94 -2.22 -3.22
N ARG A 5 9.16 -2.72 -2.94
CA ARG A 5 9.43 -4.15 -2.80
C ARG A 5 8.70 -4.75 -1.59
N GLU A 6 8.69 -4.04 -0.47
CA GLU A 6 8.01 -4.48 0.76
C GLU A 6 6.50 -4.49 0.57
N LEU A 7 5.96 -3.46 -0.07
CA LEU A 7 4.54 -3.39 -0.41
C LEU A 7 4.13 -4.50 -1.38
N ALA A 8 4.99 -4.83 -2.35
CA ALA A 8 4.76 -5.89 -3.32
C ALA A 8 4.59 -7.27 -2.67
N GLU A 9 5.40 -7.60 -1.64
CA GLU A 9 5.26 -8.88 -0.93
C GLU A 9 3.90 -8.98 -0.21
N ILE A 10 3.41 -7.87 0.36
CA ILE A 10 2.08 -7.81 0.99
C ILE A 10 0.99 -7.99 -0.07
N ILE A 11 1.06 -7.24 -1.18
CA ILE A 11 0.11 -7.32 -2.30
C ILE A 11 0.03 -8.75 -2.83
N LYS A 12 1.16 -9.37 -3.11
CA LYS A 12 1.23 -10.74 -3.64
C LYS A 12 0.55 -11.75 -2.72
N GLY A 13 0.71 -11.62 -1.40
CA GLY A 13 0.09 -12.55 -0.44
C GLY A 13 -1.40 -12.29 -0.20
N ALA A 14 -1.82 -11.02 -0.26
CA ALA A 14 -3.12 -10.60 0.27
C ALA A 14 -4.13 -10.16 -0.79
N ALA A 15 -3.71 -9.82 -2.01
CA ALA A 15 -4.62 -9.32 -3.03
C ALA A 15 -5.64 -10.38 -3.45
N ARG A 16 -6.90 -9.94 -3.61
CA ARG A 16 -8.06 -10.75 -3.97
C ARG A 16 -8.83 -10.12 -5.13
N ASP A 17 -9.53 -10.96 -5.90
CA ASP A 17 -10.51 -10.50 -6.88
C ASP A 17 -11.83 -10.09 -6.21
N GLU A 18 -12.80 -9.61 -7.00
CA GLU A 18 -14.13 -9.20 -6.53
C GLU A 18 -14.93 -10.32 -5.86
N ARG A 19 -14.54 -11.59 -6.07
CA ARG A 19 -15.15 -12.77 -5.45
C ARG A 19 -14.40 -13.23 -4.21
N GLY A 20 -13.39 -12.46 -3.77
CA GLY A 20 -12.55 -12.79 -2.62
C GLY A 20 -11.51 -13.88 -2.87
N ARG A 21 -11.25 -14.27 -4.14
CA ARG A 21 -10.27 -15.30 -4.46
C ARG A 21 -8.87 -14.70 -4.59
N PRO A 22 -7.81 -15.37 -4.11
CA PRO A 22 -6.42 -14.92 -4.29
C PRO A 22 -6.08 -14.59 -5.73
N LEU A 23 -5.48 -13.42 -5.95
CA LEU A 23 -4.90 -13.08 -7.25
C LEU A 23 -3.54 -13.79 -7.37
N PRO A 24 -3.29 -14.56 -8.44
CA PRO A 24 -2.05 -15.31 -8.63
C PRO A 24 -0.93 -14.40 -9.17
N LEU A 25 -0.59 -13.34 -8.43
CA LEU A 25 0.42 -12.38 -8.84
C LEU A 25 1.83 -13.00 -8.70
N THR A 26 2.64 -12.83 -9.75
CA THR A 26 4.09 -12.94 -9.64
C THR A 26 4.63 -11.79 -8.80
N LEU A 27 5.89 -11.91 -8.38
CA LEU A 27 6.50 -10.83 -7.62
C LEU A 27 6.76 -9.58 -8.46
N GLU A 28 7.03 -9.76 -9.75
CA GLU A 28 7.22 -8.69 -10.72
C GLU A 28 5.92 -7.91 -10.90
N GLU A 29 4.79 -8.60 -11.13
CA GLU A 29 3.47 -7.97 -11.24
C GLU A 29 3.06 -7.23 -9.95
N ALA A 30 3.32 -7.83 -8.79
CA ALA A 30 3.04 -7.19 -7.51
C ALA A 30 3.93 -5.96 -7.26
N THR A 31 5.16 -5.95 -7.81
CA THR A 31 6.08 -4.80 -7.72
C THR A 31 5.60 -3.67 -8.61
N ALA A 32 5.18 -3.95 -9.85
CA ALA A 32 4.56 -2.94 -10.72
C ALA A 32 3.30 -2.34 -10.09
N TRP A 33 2.44 -3.17 -9.47
CA TRP A 33 1.29 -2.66 -8.70
C TRP A 33 1.71 -1.76 -7.54
N ALA A 34 2.72 -2.16 -6.77
CA ALA A 34 3.20 -1.36 -5.66
C ALA A 34 3.71 0.00 -6.12
N GLU A 35 4.45 0.07 -7.22
CA GLU A 35 4.94 1.32 -7.81
C GLU A 35 3.79 2.24 -8.23
N GLU A 36 2.81 1.72 -8.97
CA GLU A 36 1.60 2.46 -9.37
C GLU A 36 0.83 2.99 -8.14
N ILE A 37 0.64 2.15 -7.13
CA ILE A 37 -0.05 2.53 -5.88
C ILE A 37 0.70 3.66 -5.17
N LEU A 38 2.03 3.57 -5.08
CA LEU A 38 2.83 4.60 -4.43
C LEU A 38 2.78 5.91 -5.22
N GLU A 39 2.89 5.86 -6.55
CA GLU A 39 2.74 7.04 -7.40
C GLU A 39 1.37 7.72 -7.19
N ASP A 40 0.28 6.94 -7.21
CA ASP A 40 -1.07 7.46 -6.99
C ASP A 40 -1.25 8.08 -5.60
N LEU A 41 -0.71 7.42 -4.56
CA LEU A 41 -0.79 7.90 -3.19
C LEU A 41 -0.01 9.20 -2.99
N PHE A 42 1.15 9.36 -3.64
CA PHE A 42 2.04 10.53 -3.46
C PHE A 42 1.89 11.62 -4.53
N SER A 43 1.02 11.43 -5.52
CA SER A 43 0.73 12.44 -6.56
C SER A 43 -0.04 13.68 -6.07
N SER A 44 -0.61 13.65 -4.85
CA SER A 44 -1.49 14.70 -4.31
C SER A 44 -0.91 15.36 -3.05
N GLN A 45 -1.30 16.62 -2.80
CA GLN A 45 -0.94 17.38 -1.58
C GLN A 45 -1.98 17.26 -0.44
N GLU A 46 -3.02 16.44 -0.59
CA GLU A 46 -4.04 16.24 0.44
C GLU A 46 -3.74 15.00 1.29
N TRP A 47 -3.77 15.12 2.62
CA TRP A 47 -3.41 14.03 3.53
C TRP A 47 -4.46 13.85 4.64
N PRO A 48 -4.79 12.61 5.06
CA PRO A 48 -4.25 11.32 4.59
C PRO A 48 -4.82 10.89 3.23
N ARG A 49 -4.11 10.00 2.53
CA ARG A 49 -4.56 9.41 1.26
C ARG A 49 -4.98 7.97 1.45
N ILE A 50 -6.10 7.60 0.80
CA ILE A 50 -6.63 6.24 0.83
C ILE A 50 -6.84 5.78 -0.62
N LEU A 51 -6.31 4.60 -0.94
CA LEU A 51 -6.53 3.92 -2.21
C LEU A 51 -7.02 2.50 -1.95
N GLU A 52 -7.96 2.00 -2.74
CA GLU A 52 -8.44 0.62 -2.65
C GLU A 52 -8.21 -0.11 -3.98
N ARG A 53 -7.55 -1.27 -3.94
CA ARG A 53 -7.23 -2.10 -5.12
C ARG A 53 -7.04 -3.55 -4.72
N GLY A 54 -7.62 -4.47 -5.50
CA GLY A 54 -7.44 -5.91 -5.30
C GLY A 54 -7.86 -6.39 -3.91
N GLY A 55 -8.97 -5.89 -3.37
CA GLY A 55 -9.45 -6.26 -2.03
C GLY A 55 -8.58 -5.77 -0.87
N LEU A 56 -7.66 -4.83 -1.14
CA LEU A 56 -6.81 -4.17 -0.17
C LEU A 56 -7.12 -2.68 -0.12
N ARG A 57 -6.90 -2.10 1.06
CA ARG A 57 -6.87 -0.66 1.30
C ARG A 57 -5.46 -0.23 1.63
N PHE A 58 -4.99 0.84 1.02
CA PHE A 58 -3.70 1.46 1.26
C PHE A 58 -3.93 2.84 1.86
N VAL A 59 -3.38 3.08 3.05
CA VAL A 59 -3.51 4.36 3.75
C VAL A 59 -2.15 5.00 3.87
N ALA A 60 -1.96 6.14 3.23
CA ALA A 60 -0.71 6.88 3.26
C ALA A 60 -0.81 8.11 4.17
N PHE A 61 0.22 8.30 4.98
CA PHE A 61 0.39 9.42 5.90
C PHE A 61 1.73 10.09 5.66
N LEU A 62 1.71 11.42 5.72
CA LEU A 62 2.93 12.21 5.94
C LEU A 62 2.92 12.67 7.40
N PRO A 63 4.03 12.51 8.14
CA PRO A 63 4.17 13.12 9.45
C PRO A 63 3.96 14.65 9.34
N GLU A 64 3.22 15.24 10.29
CA GLU A 64 2.88 16.68 10.28
C GLU A 64 4.12 17.60 10.27
N GLU A 65 5.26 17.08 10.71
CA GLU A 65 6.56 17.75 10.60
C GLU A 65 7.27 17.21 9.35
N TRP A 66 7.14 17.95 8.25
CA TRP A 66 7.94 17.77 7.03
C TRP A 66 9.40 18.15 7.29
N GLU A 67 10.07 17.47 8.22
CA GLU A 67 11.52 17.45 8.21
C GLU A 67 11.94 16.74 6.93
N LEU A 68 12.61 17.49 6.04
CA LEU A 68 13.17 16.99 4.79
C LEU A 68 13.96 15.70 5.08
N GLY A 69 13.47 14.55 4.61
CA GLY A 69 14.07 13.23 4.86
C GLY A 69 13.28 12.29 5.78
N SER A 70 12.16 12.74 6.36
CA SER A 70 11.24 11.83 7.07
C SER A 70 10.52 10.89 6.09
N PRO A 71 10.47 9.58 6.37
CA PRO A 71 9.77 8.64 5.49
C PRO A 71 8.26 8.87 5.55
N ALA A 72 7.62 8.84 4.39
CA ALA A 72 6.17 8.69 4.33
C ALA A 72 5.77 7.28 4.76
N LEU A 73 4.61 7.14 5.39
CA LEU A 73 4.12 5.87 5.90
C LEU A 73 2.97 5.37 5.07
N VAL A 74 3.04 4.13 4.58
CA VAL A 74 1.94 3.45 3.90
C VAL A 74 1.53 2.22 4.70
N PHE A 75 0.25 2.11 5.03
CA PHE A 75 -0.32 0.94 5.66
C PHE A 75 -1.17 0.17 4.66
N ALA A 76 -0.86 -1.10 4.46
CA ALA A 76 -1.70 -2.01 3.69
C ALA A 76 -2.68 -2.71 4.65
N GLN A 77 -3.96 -2.70 4.31
CA GLN A 77 -5.04 -3.19 5.14
C GLN A 77 -5.98 -4.10 4.35
N GLN A 78 -6.62 -5.04 5.02
CA GLN A 78 -7.63 -5.92 4.43
C GLN A 78 -8.85 -6.02 5.34
N TRP A 79 -10.03 -6.11 4.73
CA TRP A 79 -11.28 -6.33 5.45
C TRP A 79 -11.41 -7.78 5.88
N ASP A 80 -11.59 -8.03 7.19
CA ASP A 80 -11.77 -9.37 7.75
C ASP A 80 -13.25 -9.81 7.88
N GLY A 81 -14.18 -8.91 7.51
CA GLY A 81 -15.62 -9.09 7.71
C GLY A 81 -16.22 -8.13 8.75
N CYS A 82 -15.40 -7.54 9.62
CA CYS A 82 -15.83 -6.64 10.69
C CYS A 82 -14.99 -5.37 10.81
N SER A 83 -13.69 -5.44 10.49
CA SER A 83 -12.76 -4.32 10.60
C SER A 83 -11.67 -4.36 9.52
N TRP A 84 -11.02 -3.21 9.32
CA TRP A 84 -9.81 -3.13 8.51
C TRP A 84 -8.61 -3.54 9.35
N VAL A 85 -8.03 -4.70 9.02
CA VAL A 85 -6.86 -5.24 9.71
C VAL A 85 -5.60 -4.81 8.99
N ASN A 86 -4.62 -4.31 9.76
CA ASN A 86 -3.33 -3.93 9.22
C ASN A 86 -2.50 -5.18 8.87
N LEU A 87 -2.07 -5.28 7.62
CA LEU A 87 -1.24 -6.36 7.11
C LEU A 87 0.25 -6.03 7.17
N GLY A 88 0.59 -4.74 7.17
CA GLY A 88 1.96 -4.26 7.21
C GLY A 88 2.05 -2.75 7.07
N ARG A 89 3.16 -2.22 7.59
CA ARG A 89 3.60 -0.84 7.42
C ARG A 89 4.80 -0.85 6.48
N VAL A 90 4.80 0.09 5.53
CA VAL A 90 5.88 0.33 4.59
C VAL A 90 6.36 1.76 4.78
N ASP A 91 7.66 1.92 5.00
CA ASP A 91 8.31 3.21 5.06
C ASP A 91 8.78 3.58 3.66
N VAL A 92 8.33 4.73 3.16
CA VAL A 92 8.62 5.21 1.81
C VAL A 92 9.49 6.44 1.93
N SER A 93 10.76 6.31 1.56
CA SER A 93 11.64 7.46 1.39
C SER A 93 11.24 8.21 0.11
N LEU A 94 10.78 9.45 0.28
CA LEU A 94 10.44 10.38 -0.80
C LEU A 94 11.67 11.16 -1.27
#